data_AF-A0A3M1T0K5-F1
#
_entry.id   AF-A0A3M1T0K5-F1
#
_cell.length_a   1.000
_cell.length_b   1.000
_cell.length_c   1.000
_cell.angle_alpha   90.00
_cell.angle_beta   90.00
_cell.angle_gamma   90.00
#
_symmetry.space_group_name_H-M   'P 1'
#
loop_
_entity.id
_entity.type
_entity.pdbx_description
1 polymer ?
#
loop_
_entity_poly.entity_id
_entity_poly.type
_entity_poly.pdbx_seq_one_letter_code
_entity_poly.pdbx_strand_id
1 'polypeptide(L)'
;MPPAVRALRSAWERRTGRIPGLTWELEQDFRFGHRVTRTETGYVMGGTLKGGSSSMWYPATREHYRAFKRWHGVEGVVEGRDDEALEGLAAFLAEHGIELCTQRGGGVTSRRPRDDPAPHPGYGPLYRDVHEILRQLPESHLRRESLRCLRLGGWGPDAAKASAYKEGVVHMYDFACRGARRTFLGLFLHELGHAHEVALDEEIKNALHRDYLEVLVEADAFFGVEFLVDVETRKLYQKFVFNEFLAETYMVYTACGARMRAEIEAMPEEVRRAWRRVYGAFRDSFEGIEYA
;
A
#
# COMPACT_ATOMS: atom_id res chain seq x y z
N MET A 1 -8.69 7.90 -9.81
CA MET A 1 -8.31 6.70 -9.04
C MET A 1 -9.48 5.75 -8.84
N PRO A 2 -9.24 4.42 -8.70
CA PRO A 2 -10.29 3.44 -8.41
C PRO A 2 -11.05 3.77 -7.11
N PRO A 3 -12.33 3.38 -6.98
CA PRO A 3 -13.12 3.64 -5.78
C PRO A 3 -12.47 3.15 -4.48
N ALA A 4 -11.80 2.00 -4.51
CA ALA A 4 -11.13 1.43 -3.33
C ALA A 4 -9.96 2.30 -2.83
N VAL A 5 -9.18 2.89 -3.75
CA VAL A 5 -8.13 3.85 -3.40
C VAL A 5 -8.73 5.15 -2.87
N ARG A 6 -9.78 5.66 -3.49
CA ARG A 6 -10.45 6.88 -3.02
C ARG A 6 -11.06 6.72 -1.63
N ALA A 7 -11.46 5.51 -1.26
CA ALA A 7 -11.94 5.21 0.09
C ALA A 7 -10.86 5.37 1.19
N LEU A 8 -9.57 5.42 0.82
CA LEU A 8 -8.48 5.71 1.75
C LEU A 8 -8.66 7.06 2.46
N ARG A 9 -9.25 8.05 1.79
CA ARG A 9 -9.49 9.40 2.37
C ARG A 9 -10.43 9.44 3.57
N SER A 10 -11.21 8.38 3.76
CA SER A 10 -12.18 8.26 4.85
C SER A 10 -11.57 7.47 5.99
N ALA A 11 -12.01 7.76 7.22
CA ALA A 11 -11.65 6.97 8.39
C ALA A 11 -11.98 5.49 8.19
N TRP A 12 -11.14 4.59 8.72
CA TRP A 12 -11.37 3.16 8.56
C TRP A 12 -12.44 2.67 9.54
N GLU A 13 -13.71 2.79 9.15
CA GLU A 13 -14.54 1.60 9.02
C GLU A 13 -14.54 0.56 10.17
N ARG A 14 -14.77 0.90 11.45
CA ARG A 14 -14.77 -0.13 12.50
C ARG A 14 -15.84 -1.19 12.24
N ARG A 15 -15.45 -2.46 12.37
CA ARG A 15 -16.33 -3.63 12.19
C ARG A 15 -16.73 -4.28 13.51
N THR A 16 -16.08 -3.91 14.63
CA THR A 16 -16.54 -4.25 15.99
C THR A 16 -18.03 -3.92 16.17
N GLY A 17 -18.77 -4.86 16.76
CA GLY A 17 -20.22 -4.75 16.95
C GLY A 17 -21.07 -5.09 15.72
N ARG A 18 -20.50 -5.08 14.50
CA ARG A 18 -21.17 -5.56 13.27
C ARG A 18 -20.82 -6.99 12.93
N ILE A 19 -19.59 -7.40 13.22
CA ILE A 19 -19.13 -8.78 13.03
C ILE A 19 -19.20 -9.51 14.37
N PRO A 20 -20.00 -10.59 14.50
CA PRO A 20 -20.08 -11.34 15.75
C PRO A 20 -18.72 -11.83 16.21
N GLY A 21 -18.41 -11.69 17.51
CA GLY A 21 -17.15 -12.15 18.12
C GLY A 21 -15.90 -11.36 17.73
N LEU A 22 -16.03 -10.25 16.99
CA LEU A 22 -14.91 -9.34 16.69
C LEU A 22 -14.80 -8.27 17.78
N THR A 23 -13.72 -8.32 18.56
CA THR A 23 -13.34 -7.22 19.47
C THR A 23 -12.50 -6.18 18.72
N TRP A 24 -12.28 -5.02 19.35
CA TRP A 24 -11.45 -3.98 18.75
C TRP A 24 -9.98 -4.42 18.61
N GLU A 25 -9.44 -5.10 19.62
CA GLU A 25 -8.07 -5.60 19.63
C GLU A 25 -7.85 -6.60 18.49
N LEU A 26 -8.78 -7.55 18.31
CA LEU A 26 -8.75 -8.50 17.19
C LEU A 26 -8.82 -7.79 15.84
N GLU A 27 -9.66 -6.76 15.71
CA GLU A 27 -9.74 -5.99 14.47
C GLU A 27 -8.43 -5.27 14.17
N GLN A 28 -7.77 -4.66 15.16
CA GLN A 28 -6.46 -4.02 14.99
C GLN A 28 -5.40 -5.03 14.54
N ASP A 29 -5.34 -6.19 15.18
CA ASP A 29 -4.44 -7.27 14.79
C ASP A 29 -4.68 -7.73 13.34
N PHE A 30 -5.94 -7.91 12.95
CA PHE A 30 -6.27 -8.34 11.59
C PHE A 30 -5.95 -7.28 10.54
N ARG A 31 -6.18 -5.99 10.83
CA ARG A 31 -5.77 -4.86 9.98
C ARG A 31 -4.24 -4.82 9.81
N PHE A 32 -3.52 -5.19 10.86
CA PHE A 32 -2.09 -5.40 10.89
C PHE A 32 -1.68 -6.80 10.38
N GLY A 33 -2.49 -7.46 9.56
CA GLY A 33 -2.11 -8.67 8.84
C GLY A 33 -2.01 -9.96 9.68
N HIS A 34 -2.32 -9.93 10.98
CA HIS A 34 -2.48 -11.16 11.75
C HIS A 34 -3.67 -11.97 11.24
N ARG A 35 -3.55 -13.29 11.31
CA ARG A 35 -4.55 -14.25 10.87
C ARG A 35 -4.80 -15.29 11.92
N VAL A 36 -5.95 -15.95 11.81
CA VAL A 36 -6.26 -17.10 12.65
C VAL A 36 -6.30 -18.35 11.79
N THR A 37 -5.48 -19.34 12.15
CA THR A 37 -5.33 -20.59 11.43
C THR A 37 -5.76 -21.76 12.32
N ARG A 38 -6.44 -22.74 11.73
CA ARG A 38 -6.76 -24.01 12.39
C ARG A 38 -5.58 -24.97 12.27
N THR A 39 -5.14 -25.55 13.37
CA THR A 39 -4.13 -26.61 13.43
C THR A 39 -4.77 -27.92 13.91
N GLU A 40 -3.99 -28.98 13.99
CA GLU A 40 -4.42 -30.26 14.58
C GLU A 40 -4.71 -30.13 16.08
N THR A 41 -3.98 -29.25 16.78
CA THR A 41 -4.05 -29.07 18.24
C THR A 41 -4.97 -27.93 18.69
N GLY A 42 -5.57 -27.18 17.75
CA GLY A 42 -6.48 -26.10 18.08
C GLY A 42 -6.46 -24.97 17.05
N TYR A 43 -6.41 -23.74 17.56
CA TYR A 43 -6.35 -22.53 16.74
C TYR A 43 -5.18 -21.67 17.20
N VAL A 44 -4.50 -21.06 16.26
CA VAL A 44 -3.41 -20.11 16.53
C VAL A 44 -3.69 -18.81 15.78
N MET A 45 -3.34 -17.70 16.41
CA MET A 45 -3.43 -16.37 15.82
C MET A 45 -2.05 -15.76 15.73
N GLY A 46 -1.77 -15.12 14.60
CA GLY A 46 -0.46 -14.58 14.34
C GLY A 46 -0.21 -14.33 12.88
N GLY A 47 1.04 -14.07 12.56
CA GLY A 47 1.45 -13.85 11.18
C GLY A 47 2.95 -13.75 11.06
N THR A 48 3.39 -13.65 9.81
CA THR A 48 4.76 -13.32 9.50
C THR A 48 5.03 -11.90 9.96
N LEU A 49 5.82 -11.77 11.01
CA LEU A 49 6.47 -10.52 11.36
C LEU A 49 7.67 -10.39 10.44
N LYS A 50 7.99 -9.17 10.04
CA LYS A 50 9.18 -8.97 9.25
C LYS A 50 9.19 -9.87 8.00
N GLY A 51 8.18 -9.74 7.11
CA GLY A 51 8.33 -10.20 5.72
C GLY A 51 8.75 -11.68 5.59
N GLY A 52 8.32 -12.51 6.55
CA GLY A 52 8.50 -13.96 6.56
C GLY A 52 9.58 -14.53 7.46
N SER A 53 10.61 -13.76 7.79
CA SER A 53 11.78 -14.30 8.51
C SER A 53 11.52 -14.51 10.00
N SER A 54 10.43 -13.95 10.51
CA SER A 54 9.98 -14.17 11.87
C SER A 54 8.46 -14.36 11.84
N SER A 55 7.95 -15.16 12.76
CA SER A 55 6.51 -15.26 12.91
C SER A 55 6.19 -15.38 14.37
N MET A 56 5.09 -14.74 14.75
CA MET A 56 4.63 -14.71 16.12
C MET A 56 3.25 -15.32 16.10
N TRP A 57 3.08 -16.42 16.84
CA TRP A 57 1.85 -17.19 16.91
C TRP A 57 1.49 -17.41 18.37
N TYR A 58 0.25 -17.12 18.70
CA TYR A 58 -0.31 -17.29 20.04
C TYR A 58 -1.53 -18.19 20.01
N PRO A 59 -1.86 -18.87 21.12
CA PRO A 59 -3.09 -19.63 21.21
C PRO A 59 -4.31 -18.76 20.90
N ALA A 60 -5.22 -19.29 20.08
CA ALA A 60 -6.46 -18.65 19.71
C ALA A 60 -7.65 -19.60 19.93
N THR A 61 -8.86 -19.07 19.79
CA THR A 61 -10.09 -19.85 19.97
C THR A 61 -10.77 -20.11 18.64
N ARG A 62 -11.70 -21.08 18.64
CA ARG A 62 -12.62 -21.31 17.52
C ARG A 62 -13.44 -20.05 17.18
N GLU A 63 -13.75 -19.25 18.20
CA GLU A 63 -14.48 -18.00 18.03
C GLU A 63 -13.64 -16.95 17.31
N HIS A 64 -12.36 -16.78 17.68
CA HIS A 64 -11.42 -15.91 16.95
C HIS A 64 -11.33 -16.32 15.48
N TYR A 65 -11.23 -17.62 15.20
CA TYR A 65 -11.19 -18.12 13.82
C TYR A 65 -12.45 -17.75 13.03
N ARG A 66 -13.64 -17.91 13.64
CA ARG A 66 -14.91 -17.54 13.01
C ARG A 66 -15.02 -16.03 12.80
N ALA A 67 -14.59 -15.22 13.76
CA ALA A 67 -14.55 -13.76 13.65
C ALA A 67 -13.60 -13.33 12.52
N PHE A 68 -12.39 -13.87 12.49
CA PHE A 68 -11.40 -13.64 11.43
C PHE A 68 -11.97 -13.99 10.05
N LYS A 69 -12.57 -15.17 9.85
CA LYS A 69 -13.13 -15.56 8.55
C LYS A 69 -14.24 -14.61 8.08
N ARG A 70 -15.10 -14.13 8.99
CA ARG A 70 -16.13 -13.12 8.66
C ARG A 70 -15.51 -11.77 8.33
N TRP A 71 -14.60 -11.27 9.16
CA TRP A 71 -13.89 -10.02 8.94
C TRP A 71 -13.11 -10.03 7.62
N HIS A 72 -12.36 -11.10 7.37
CA HIS A 72 -11.56 -11.28 6.18
C HIS A 72 -12.42 -11.36 4.91
N GLY A 73 -13.65 -11.88 5.00
CA GLY A 73 -14.59 -11.86 3.88
C GLY A 73 -15.09 -10.45 3.50
N VAL A 74 -14.95 -9.47 4.40
CA VAL A 74 -15.39 -8.08 4.21
C VAL A 74 -14.21 -7.15 3.89
N GLU A 75 -13.12 -7.26 4.65
CA GLU A 75 -11.97 -6.33 4.60
C GLU A 75 -10.71 -6.95 3.99
N GLY A 76 -10.60 -8.29 4.01
CA GLY A 76 -9.41 -9.02 3.63
C GLY A 76 -9.23 -9.17 2.12
N VAL A 77 -7.99 -9.44 1.71
CA VAL A 77 -7.70 -9.91 0.34
C VAL A 77 -8.11 -11.38 0.24
N VAL A 78 -9.16 -11.66 -0.54
CA VAL A 78 -9.58 -13.04 -0.81
C VAL A 78 -8.59 -13.69 -1.77
N GLU A 79 -7.66 -14.47 -1.23
CA GLU A 79 -6.74 -15.31 -2.02
C GLU A 79 -7.57 -16.22 -2.96
N GLY A 80 -7.25 -16.22 -4.25
CA GLY A 80 -8.00 -16.95 -5.27
C GLY A 80 -7.39 -16.78 -6.66
N ARG A 81 -7.50 -17.80 -7.51
CA ARG A 81 -6.94 -17.76 -8.86
C ARG A 81 -7.71 -16.72 -9.69
N ASP A 82 -7.00 -15.76 -10.27
CA ASP A 82 -7.53 -14.78 -11.22
C ASP A 82 -6.50 -14.61 -12.35
N ASP A 83 -6.45 -15.61 -13.23
CA ASP A 83 -5.45 -15.66 -14.31
C ASP A 83 -5.64 -14.52 -15.31
N GLU A 84 -6.89 -14.14 -15.60
CA GLU A 84 -7.20 -13.04 -16.51
C GLU A 84 -6.65 -11.72 -15.97
N ALA A 85 -6.88 -11.42 -14.68
CA ALA A 85 -6.33 -10.21 -14.06
C ALA A 85 -4.79 -10.25 -14.00
N LEU A 86 -4.20 -11.41 -13.73
CA LEU A 86 -2.75 -11.59 -13.72
C LEU A 86 -2.15 -11.35 -15.12
N GLU A 87 -2.72 -11.95 -16.17
CA GLU A 87 -2.26 -11.80 -17.54
C GLU A 87 -2.44 -10.37 -18.04
N GLY A 88 -3.58 -9.74 -17.74
CA GLY A 88 -3.84 -8.35 -18.07
C GLY A 88 -2.84 -7.39 -17.39
N LEU A 89 -2.55 -7.61 -16.10
CA LEU A 89 -1.53 -6.83 -15.39
C LEU A 89 -0.13 -7.05 -15.97
N ALA A 90 0.25 -8.30 -16.22
CA ALA A 90 1.57 -8.63 -16.75
C ALA A 90 1.80 -8.02 -18.15
N ALA A 91 0.79 -8.09 -19.03
CA ALA A 91 0.85 -7.47 -20.35
C ALA A 91 0.99 -5.94 -20.25
N PHE A 92 0.14 -5.31 -19.43
CA PHE A 92 0.20 -3.87 -19.19
C PHE A 92 1.57 -3.41 -18.67
N LEU A 93 2.16 -4.14 -17.71
CA LEU A 93 3.48 -3.82 -17.18
C LEU A 93 4.60 -4.00 -18.22
N ALA A 94 4.52 -5.06 -19.04
CA ALA A 94 5.50 -5.33 -20.09
C ALA A 94 5.54 -4.22 -21.16
N GLU A 95 4.39 -3.63 -21.51
CA GLU A 95 4.31 -2.47 -22.42
C GLU A 95 5.08 -1.25 -21.91
N HIS A 96 5.30 -1.17 -20.59
CA HIS A 96 6.03 -0.08 -19.94
C HIS A 96 7.45 -0.49 -19.50
N GLY A 97 7.90 -1.71 -19.85
CA GLY A 97 9.21 -2.22 -19.46
C GLY A 97 9.33 -2.57 -17.98
N ILE A 98 8.21 -2.77 -17.27
CA ILE A 98 8.18 -3.15 -15.86
C ILE A 98 8.00 -4.67 -15.74
N GLU A 99 8.87 -5.33 -14.99
CA GLU A 99 8.75 -6.77 -14.71
C GLU A 99 7.73 -7.02 -13.58
N LEU A 100 6.82 -7.98 -13.78
CA LEU A 100 5.99 -8.51 -12.71
C LEU A 100 6.63 -9.76 -12.10
N CYS A 101 7.20 -9.63 -10.91
CA CYS A 101 7.63 -10.75 -10.10
C CYS A 101 6.50 -11.18 -9.16
N THR A 102 6.17 -12.46 -9.14
CA THR A 102 5.34 -13.04 -8.08
C THR A 102 6.14 -14.13 -7.36
N GLN A 103 5.75 -14.52 -6.15
CA GLN A 103 6.40 -15.61 -5.39
C GLN A 103 6.44 -16.98 -6.13
N ARG A 104 5.90 -17.05 -7.36
CA ARG A 104 6.18 -18.05 -8.41
C ARG A 104 7.66 -18.00 -8.85
N GLY A 105 8.60 -18.26 -7.94
CA GLY A 105 10.02 -18.35 -8.24
C GLY A 105 10.29 -19.33 -9.38
N GLY A 106 10.74 -18.77 -10.51
CA GLY A 106 10.91 -19.42 -11.80
C GLY A 106 10.41 -18.43 -12.83
N GLY A 107 11.24 -18.01 -13.79
CA GLY A 107 10.89 -16.97 -14.75
C GLY A 107 9.51 -17.18 -15.39
N VAL A 108 8.97 -16.14 -16.03
CA VAL A 108 7.64 -16.13 -16.70
C VAL A 108 7.32 -17.40 -17.52
N THR A 109 8.35 -18.17 -17.90
CA THR A 109 8.29 -19.48 -18.57
C THR A 109 7.88 -20.69 -17.71
N SER A 110 7.89 -20.67 -16.37
CA SER A 110 7.37 -21.78 -15.55
C SER A 110 5.90 -21.60 -15.21
N ARG A 111 5.06 -21.41 -16.24
CA ARG A 111 3.60 -21.58 -16.12
C ARG A 111 3.34 -23.04 -15.75
N ARG A 112 2.84 -23.32 -14.54
CA ARG A 112 2.29 -24.64 -14.23
C ARG A 112 1.07 -24.90 -15.12
N PRO A 113 0.79 -26.16 -15.51
CA PRO A 113 -0.34 -26.50 -16.36
C PRO A 113 -1.66 -25.95 -15.79
N ARG A 114 -2.59 -25.58 -16.67
CA ARG A 114 -3.93 -25.08 -16.28
C ARG A 114 -4.65 -26.06 -15.34
N ASP A 115 -4.31 -27.35 -15.47
CA ASP A 115 -4.86 -28.50 -14.77
C ASP A 115 -4.02 -28.95 -13.56
N ASP A 116 -3.18 -28.07 -12.98
CA ASP A 116 -2.51 -28.38 -11.71
C ASP A 116 -3.57 -28.76 -10.65
N PRO A 117 -3.53 -29.99 -10.09
CA PRO A 117 -4.53 -30.47 -9.15
C PRO A 117 -4.54 -29.70 -7.82
N ALA A 118 -3.52 -28.90 -7.54
CA ALA A 118 -3.43 -28.03 -6.38
C ALA A 118 -2.95 -26.62 -6.79
N PRO A 119 -3.79 -25.83 -7.48
CA PRO A 119 -3.38 -24.52 -7.96
C PRO A 119 -3.09 -23.62 -6.77
N HIS A 120 -1.89 -23.04 -6.70
CA HIS A 120 -1.63 -21.99 -5.72
C HIS A 120 -2.64 -20.87 -5.96
N PRO A 121 -3.40 -20.43 -4.95
CA PRO A 121 -4.51 -19.51 -5.14
C PRO A 121 -4.09 -18.10 -5.60
N GLY A 122 -2.84 -17.83 -5.97
CA GLY A 122 -2.37 -16.48 -6.34
C GLY A 122 -2.76 -15.39 -5.31
N TYR A 123 -2.80 -14.14 -5.76
CA TYR A 123 -3.27 -12.99 -4.96
C TYR A 123 -4.64 -12.45 -5.40
N GLY A 124 -5.33 -13.19 -6.27
CA GLY A 124 -6.69 -12.91 -6.75
C GLY A 124 -6.95 -11.46 -7.15
N PRO A 125 -7.86 -10.76 -6.44
CA PRO A 125 -8.32 -9.43 -6.83
C PRO A 125 -7.19 -8.38 -6.82
N LEU A 126 -6.06 -8.64 -6.16
CA LEU A 126 -4.95 -7.67 -6.12
C LEU A 126 -4.37 -7.39 -7.51
N TYR A 127 -4.35 -8.37 -8.42
CA TYR A 127 -3.86 -8.11 -9.78
C TYR A 127 -4.74 -7.08 -10.51
N ARG A 128 -6.06 -7.18 -10.33
CA ARG A 128 -7.02 -6.21 -10.88
C ARG A 128 -6.85 -4.85 -10.22
N ASP A 129 -6.70 -4.80 -8.90
CA ASP A 129 -6.49 -3.55 -8.16
C ASP A 129 -5.23 -2.82 -8.61
N VAL A 130 -4.10 -3.53 -8.68
CA VAL A 130 -2.82 -2.97 -9.13
C VAL A 130 -2.96 -2.46 -10.56
N HIS A 131 -3.53 -3.24 -11.46
CA HIS A 131 -3.74 -2.82 -12.85
C HIS A 131 -4.66 -1.57 -12.94
N GLU A 132 -5.75 -1.54 -12.18
CA GLU A 132 -6.69 -0.41 -12.13
C GLU A 132 -6.08 0.88 -11.57
N ILE A 133 -5.14 0.77 -10.64
CA ILE A 133 -4.37 1.90 -10.12
C ILE A 133 -3.42 2.41 -11.20
N LEU A 134 -2.56 1.53 -11.72
CA LEU A 134 -1.48 1.92 -12.62
C LEU A 134 -2.01 2.56 -13.92
N ARG A 135 -3.10 2.04 -14.48
CA ARG A 135 -3.72 2.62 -15.69
C ARG A 135 -4.26 4.05 -15.52
N GLN A 136 -4.41 4.51 -14.27
CA GLN A 136 -4.89 5.86 -13.96
C GLN A 136 -3.76 6.80 -13.52
N LEU A 137 -2.52 6.30 -13.45
CA LEU A 137 -1.33 7.12 -13.27
C LEU A 137 -0.88 7.67 -14.63
N PRO A 138 -0.18 8.81 -14.65
CA PRO A 138 0.45 9.32 -15.86
C PRO A 138 1.42 8.29 -16.44
N GLU A 139 1.57 8.25 -17.76
CA GLU A 139 2.49 7.31 -18.42
C GLU A 139 3.95 7.57 -18.02
N SER A 140 4.31 8.83 -17.79
CA SER A 140 5.61 9.24 -17.24
C SER A 140 5.94 8.59 -15.89
N HIS A 141 4.93 8.19 -15.12
CA HIS A 141 5.10 7.49 -13.86
C HIS A 141 5.41 6.00 -14.01
N LEU A 142 5.12 5.42 -15.18
CA LEU A 142 5.31 4.01 -15.48
C LEU A 142 6.61 3.77 -16.27
N ARG A 143 7.02 4.74 -17.10
CA ARG A 143 8.21 4.62 -17.97
C ARG A 143 9.52 5.10 -17.35
N ARG A 144 9.58 5.24 -16.03
CA ARG A 144 10.77 5.74 -15.31
C ARG A 144 11.74 4.62 -14.96
N GLU A 145 13.05 4.90 -14.98
CA GLU A 145 14.08 3.93 -14.56
C GLU A 145 13.98 3.55 -13.08
N SER A 146 13.38 4.41 -12.25
CA SER A 146 13.12 4.12 -10.83
C SER A 146 11.90 3.20 -10.61
N LEU A 147 11.28 2.65 -11.66
CA LEU A 147 10.25 1.63 -11.54
C LEU A 147 10.48 0.55 -12.59
N ARG A 148 11.25 -0.48 -12.22
CA ARG A 148 11.65 -1.59 -13.10
C ARG A 148 10.92 -2.88 -12.79
N CYS A 149 10.47 -3.05 -11.54
CA CYS A 149 9.83 -4.30 -11.12
C CYS A 149 8.77 -4.06 -10.05
N LEU A 150 7.65 -4.76 -10.18
CA LEU A 150 6.68 -4.97 -9.12
C LEU A 150 6.81 -6.40 -8.62
N ARG A 151 7.17 -6.57 -7.35
CA ARG A 151 7.25 -7.88 -6.71
C ARG A 151 6.07 -8.06 -5.75
N LEU A 152 5.14 -8.93 -6.12
CA LEU A 152 3.99 -9.31 -5.30
C LEU A 152 4.27 -10.63 -4.57
N GLY A 153 4.25 -10.56 -3.25
CA GLY A 153 4.60 -11.63 -2.34
C GLY A 153 6.07 -11.86 -2.14
N GLY A 154 6.38 -12.98 -1.50
CA GLY A 154 7.74 -13.34 -1.17
C GLY A 154 8.25 -12.69 0.11
N TRP A 155 9.55 -12.86 0.29
CA TRP A 155 10.31 -12.45 1.46
C TRP A 155 11.47 -11.55 0.99
N GLY A 156 11.77 -10.49 1.73
CA GLY A 156 12.85 -9.55 1.40
C GLY A 156 13.97 -9.59 2.44
N PRO A 157 15.18 -9.09 2.13
CA PRO A 157 16.25 -8.92 3.11
C PRO A 157 15.87 -7.92 4.21
N ASP A 158 15.09 -6.90 3.86
CA ASP A 158 14.49 -5.91 4.78
C ASP A 158 13.12 -6.37 5.27
N ALA A 159 13.02 -7.68 5.50
CA ALA A 159 11.80 -8.40 5.82
C ALA A 159 10.99 -7.64 6.88
N ALA A 160 11.64 -6.95 7.84
CA ALA A 160 11.05 -6.11 8.88
C ALA A 160 9.81 -5.28 8.50
N LYS A 161 9.68 -4.83 7.25
CA LYS A 161 8.59 -3.98 6.77
C LYS A 161 7.54 -4.78 5.97
N ALA A 162 6.30 -4.29 5.92
CA ALA A 162 5.18 -4.91 5.18
C ALA A 162 5.32 -4.78 3.64
N SER A 163 6.10 -3.80 3.21
CA SER A 163 6.48 -3.49 1.84
C SER A 163 7.84 -2.77 1.85
N ALA A 164 8.45 -2.60 0.68
CA ALA A 164 9.65 -1.78 0.53
C ALA A 164 9.87 -1.36 -0.92
N TYR A 165 10.51 -0.21 -1.11
CA TYR A 165 11.08 0.19 -2.38
C TYR A 165 12.61 0.06 -2.31
N LYS A 166 13.20 -0.62 -3.29
CA LYS A 166 14.66 -0.78 -3.39
C LYS A 166 15.10 -0.89 -4.84
N GLU A 167 15.99 -0.02 -5.26
CA GLU A 167 16.66 -0.10 -6.59
C GLU A 167 15.66 -0.30 -7.74
N GLY A 168 14.60 0.51 -7.78
CA GLY A 168 13.58 0.41 -8.82
C GLY A 168 12.61 -0.76 -8.67
N VAL A 169 12.60 -1.46 -7.53
CA VAL A 169 11.69 -2.56 -7.25
C VAL A 169 10.73 -2.15 -6.14
N VAL A 170 9.42 -2.23 -6.41
CA VAL A 170 8.37 -2.13 -5.40
C VAL A 170 8.06 -3.54 -4.90
N HIS A 171 8.43 -3.82 -3.66
CA HIS A 171 8.17 -5.07 -2.95
C HIS A 171 6.91 -4.97 -2.12
N MET A 172 5.93 -5.81 -2.42
CA MET A 172 4.75 -6.02 -1.60
C MET A 172 4.85 -7.41 -0.99
N TYR A 173 5.22 -7.54 0.29
CA TYR A 173 5.47 -8.85 0.88
C TYR A 173 4.16 -9.61 1.17
N ASP A 174 4.28 -10.91 1.46
CA ASP A 174 3.13 -11.79 1.75
C ASP A 174 2.21 -11.26 2.85
N PHE A 175 2.77 -10.53 3.82
CA PHE A 175 2.02 -9.82 4.84
C PHE A 175 0.99 -8.87 4.23
N ALA A 176 1.41 -8.00 3.31
CA ALA A 176 0.54 -7.02 2.68
C ALA A 176 -0.43 -7.69 1.70
N CYS A 177 0.07 -8.63 0.89
CA CYS A 177 -0.71 -9.29 -0.16
C CYS A 177 -1.85 -10.18 0.34
N ARG A 178 -1.89 -10.48 1.64
CA ARG A 178 -2.86 -11.40 2.23
C ARG A 178 -3.51 -10.83 3.51
N GLY A 179 -3.28 -9.54 3.78
CA GLY A 179 -3.88 -8.80 4.88
C GLY A 179 -5.18 -8.11 4.47
N ALA A 180 -5.49 -6.99 5.13
CA ALA A 180 -6.58 -6.11 4.69
C ALA A 180 -6.27 -5.50 3.32
N ARG A 181 -7.27 -5.46 2.44
CA ARG A 181 -7.15 -4.83 1.11
C ARG A 181 -6.75 -3.36 1.22
N ARG A 182 -7.32 -2.63 2.18
CA ARG A 182 -6.98 -1.22 2.44
C ARG A 182 -5.50 -1.04 2.79
N THR A 183 -4.95 -1.90 3.64
CA THR A 183 -3.52 -1.91 3.99
C THR A 183 -2.65 -2.11 2.76
N PHE A 184 -2.99 -3.09 1.91
CA PHE A 184 -2.27 -3.31 0.65
C PHE A 184 -2.28 -2.06 -0.25
N LEU A 185 -3.45 -1.45 -0.47
CA LEU A 185 -3.60 -0.28 -1.35
C LEU A 185 -2.77 0.91 -0.86
N GLY A 186 -2.83 1.21 0.44
CA GLY A 186 -2.05 2.29 1.04
C GLY A 186 -0.54 2.06 0.92
N LEU A 187 -0.08 0.87 1.29
CA LEU A 187 1.34 0.50 1.15
C LEU A 187 1.80 0.53 -0.31
N PHE A 188 1.00 0.02 -1.25
CA PHE A 188 1.37 0.00 -2.66
C PHE A 188 1.57 1.40 -3.24
N LEU A 189 0.65 2.33 -2.95
CA LEU A 189 0.78 3.73 -3.38
C LEU A 189 1.96 4.42 -2.71
N HIS A 190 2.21 4.14 -1.43
CA HIS A 190 3.36 4.66 -0.71
C HIS A 190 4.69 4.20 -1.34
N GLU A 191 4.84 2.92 -1.67
CA GLU A 191 6.06 2.43 -2.33
C GLU A 191 6.23 2.98 -3.76
N LEU A 192 5.13 3.19 -4.51
CA LEU A 192 5.18 3.92 -5.77
C LEU A 192 5.63 5.38 -5.56
N GLY A 193 5.29 5.97 -4.41
CA GLY A 193 5.78 7.27 -3.99
C GLY A 193 7.29 7.33 -3.80
N HIS A 194 7.93 6.27 -3.34
CA HIS A 194 9.41 6.21 -3.32
C HIS A 194 10.01 6.11 -4.73
N ALA A 195 9.41 5.33 -5.63
CA ALA A 195 9.83 5.32 -7.03
C ALA A 195 9.70 6.72 -7.66
N HIS A 196 8.66 7.47 -7.28
CA HIS A 196 8.46 8.86 -7.71
C HIS A 196 9.48 9.81 -7.09
N GLU A 197 9.74 9.72 -5.80
CA GLU A 197 10.75 10.53 -5.10
C GLU A 197 12.14 10.42 -5.74
N VAL A 198 12.55 9.22 -6.13
CA VAL A 198 13.83 9.01 -6.84
C VAL A 198 13.84 9.66 -8.22
N ALA A 199 12.69 9.79 -8.87
CA ALA A 199 12.57 10.40 -10.20
C ALA A 199 12.38 11.93 -10.16
N LEU A 200 12.14 12.52 -8.99
CA LEU A 200 12.05 13.97 -8.86
C LEU A 200 13.41 14.61 -9.08
N ASP A 201 13.39 15.74 -9.78
CA ASP A 201 14.58 16.56 -9.96
C ASP A 201 15.15 17.04 -8.62
N GLU A 202 16.47 17.04 -8.48
CA GLU A 202 17.14 17.38 -7.24
C GLU A 202 16.97 18.86 -6.85
N GLU A 203 16.82 19.78 -7.80
CA GLU A 203 16.51 21.18 -7.51
C GLU A 203 15.10 21.30 -6.91
N ILE A 204 14.13 20.56 -7.46
CA ILE A 204 12.77 20.48 -6.91
C ILE A 204 12.82 19.89 -5.50
N LYS A 205 13.50 18.76 -5.29
CA LYS A 205 13.61 18.13 -3.96
C LYS A 205 14.24 19.05 -2.94
N ASN A 206 15.32 19.74 -3.28
CA ASN A 206 15.97 20.72 -2.41
C ASN A 206 15.05 21.89 -2.05
N ALA A 207 14.26 22.38 -3.01
CA ALA A 207 13.27 23.43 -2.75
C ALA A 207 12.19 22.95 -1.77
N LEU A 208 11.64 21.75 -1.99
CA LEU A 208 10.63 21.15 -1.12
C LEU A 208 11.19 20.80 0.27
N HIS A 209 12.46 20.41 0.36
CA HIS A 209 13.10 20.04 1.63
C HIS A 209 13.24 21.25 2.57
N ARG A 210 13.52 22.44 2.02
CA ARG A 210 13.51 23.70 2.81
C ARG A 210 12.13 23.98 3.40
N ASP A 211 11.09 23.91 2.57
CA ASP A 211 9.70 24.10 3.02
C ASP A 211 9.32 23.07 4.10
N TYR A 212 9.74 21.82 3.90
CA TYR A 212 9.52 20.74 4.83
C TYR A 212 10.15 21.03 6.21
N LEU A 213 11.45 21.34 6.26
CA LEU A 213 12.15 21.57 7.53
C LEU A 213 11.74 22.87 8.22
N GLU A 214 11.67 23.96 7.47
CA GLU A 214 11.53 25.30 8.05
C GLU A 214 10.08 25.65 8.40
N VAL A 215 9.10 25.04 7.70
CA VAL A 215 7.68 25.40 7.86
C VAL A 215 6.85 24.21 8.30
N LEU A 216 6.90 23.09 7.55
CA LEU A 216 5.93 22.00 7.76
C LEU A 216 6.21 21.20 9.03
N VAL A 217 7.48 20.89 9.32
CA VAL A 217 7.90 20.19 10.54
C VAL A 217 7.62 21.03 11.79
N GLU A 218 7.95 22.32 11.76
CA GLU A 218 7.72 23.25 12.87
C GLU A 218 6.23 23.47 13.16
N ALA A 219 5.41 23.56 12.11
CA ALA A 219 3.96 23.73 12.24
C ALA A 219 3.20 22.41 12.48
N ASP A 220 3.88 21.26 12.49
CA ASP A 220 3.28 19.92 12.55
C ASP A 220 2.17 19.69 11.51
N ALA A 221 2.35 20.27 10.31
CA ALA A 221 1.30 20.39 9.30
C ALA A 221 1.33 19.22 8.30
N PHE A 222 1.05 18.00 8.76
CA PHE A 222 1.10 16.78 7.93
C PHE A 222 -0.27 16.18 7.63
N PHE A 223 -0.41 15.56 6.45
CA PHE A 223 -1.62 14.84 6.05
C PHE A 223 -1.49 13.36 6.39
N GLY A 224 -2.37 12.84 7.24
CA GLY A 224 -2.39 11.41 7.56
C GLY A 224 -3.59 10.71 6.93
N VAL A 225 -3.35 9.52 6.40
CA VAL A 225 -4.39 8.59 5.95
C VAL A 225 -4.20 7.30 6.73
N GLU A 226 -5.26 6.77 7.33
CA GLU A 226 -5.19 5.51 8.08
C GLU A 226 -5.03 4.34 7.13
N PHE A 227 -3.86 3.68 7.15
CA PHE A 227 -3.61 2.38 6.54
C PHE A 227 -2.48 1.72 7.31
N LEU A 228 -2.55 0.41 7.53
CA LEU A 228 -1.68 -0.37 8.43
C LEU A 228 -1.71 0.08 9.91
N VAL A 229 -1.55 1.37 10.19
CA VAL A 229 -1.56 2.04 11.50
C VAL A 229 -2.46 3.29 11.44
N ASP A 230 -2.67 3.93 12.59
CA ASP A 230 -3.51 5.13 12.72
C ASP A 230 -2.91 6.38 12.03
N VAL A 231 -3.77 7.39 11.85
CA VAL A 231 -3.45 8.66 11.17
C VAL A 231 -2.27 9.38 11.82
N GLU A 232 -2.19 9.42 13.15
CA GLU A 232 -1.16 10.19 13.85
C GLU A 232 0.20 9.49 13.74
N THR A 233 0.22 8.17 13.83
CA THR A 233 1.43 7.39 13.54
C THR A 233 1.93 7.61 12.11
N ARG A 234 1.04 7.72 11.11
CA ARG A 234 1.45 8.03 9.72
C ARG A 234 2.03 9.44 9.58
N LYS A 235 1.44 10.45 10.22
CA LYS A 235 2.01 11.82 10.24
C LYS A 235 3.39 11.84 10.89
N LEU A 236 3.59 11.04 11.94
CA LEU A 236 4.87 10.95 12.63
C LEU A 236 5.98 10.41 11.71
N TYR A 237 5.68 9.43 10.85
CA TYR A 237 6.65 8.96 9.85
C TYR A 237 7.07 10.05 8.88
N GLN A 238 6.12 10.89 8.43
CA GLN A 238 6.42 12.02 7.56
C GLN A 238 7.32 13.05 8.25
N LYS A 239 7.09 13.31 9.54
CA LYS A 239 7.82 14.33 10.30
C LYS A 239 9.32 14.08 10.44
N PHE A 240 9.76 12.82 10.44
CA PHE A 240 11.15 12.49 10.75
C PHE A 240 12.04 12.18 9.54
N VAL A 241 11.45 11.84 8.39
CA VAL A 241 12.20 11.44 7.20
C VAL A 241 11.58 12.08 5.97
N PHE A 242 12.31 12.98 5.32
CA PHE A 242 11.82 13.72 4.14
C PHE A 242 11.38 12.80 2.99
N ASN A 243 12.08 11.69 2.75
CA ASN A 243 11.70 10.74 1.70
C ASN A 243 10.38 10.03 2.01
N GLU A 244 10.09 9.76 3.30
CA GLU A 244 8.80 9.21 3.74
C GLU A 244 7.70 10.27 3.57
N PHE A 245 8.00 11.54 3.84
CA PHE A 245 7.09 12.65 3.55
C PHE A 245 6.69 12.72 2.07
N LEU A 246 7.65 12.59 1.15
CA LEU A 246 7.36 12.59 -0.30
C LEU A 246 6.55 11.35 -0.72
N ALA A 247 6.90 10.16 -0.23
CA ALA A 247 6.17 8.94 -0.53
C ALA A 247 4.73 8.95 0.01
N GLU A 248 4.53 9.47 1.22
CA GLU A 248 3.20 9.67 1.79
C GLU A 248 2.40 10.72 1.02
N THR A 249 3.05 11.83 0.62
CA THR A 249 2.40 12.87 -0.19
C THR A 249 1.92 12.30 -1.51
N TYR A 250 2.68 11.42 -2.16
CA TYR A 250 2.26 10.70 -3.36
C TYR A 250 0.96 9.90 -3.13
N MET A 251 0.91 9.13 -2.03
CA MET A 251 -0.25 8.33 -1.68
C MET A 251 -1.47 9.20 -1.34
N VAL A 252 -1.29 10.27 -0.56
CA VAL A 252 -2.37 11.23 -0.24
C VAL A 252 -2.87 11.91 -1.52
N TYR A 253 -1.97 12.36 -2.39
CA TYR A 253 -2.33 13.03 -3.64
C TYR A 253 -3.17 12.11 -4.56
N THR A 254 -2.76 10.86 -4.71
CA THR A 254 -3.50 9.86 -5.51
C THR A 254 -4.84 9.47 -4.88
N ALA A 255 -4.90 9.33 -3.55
CA ALA A 255 -6.12 8.96 -2.84
C ALA A 255 -7.15 10.10 -2.78
N CYS A 256 -6.70 11.36 -2.60
CA CYS A 256 -7.58 12.48 -2.30
C CYS A 256 -7.03 13.88 -2.66
N GLY A 257 -6.28 14.03 -3.75
CA GLY A 257 -5.68 15.30 -4.19
C GLY A 257 -6.60 16.53 -4.14
N ALA A 258 -7.86 16.43 -4.58
CA ALA A 258 -8.80 17.57 -4.53
C ALA A 258 -9.15 18.00 -3.10
N ARG A 259 -9.29 17.02 -2.19
CA ARG A 259 -9.54 17.30 -0.76
C ARG A 259 -8.29 17.84 -0.09
N MET A 260 -7.11 17.30 -0.40
CA MET A 260 -5.83 17.81 0.07
C MET A 260 -5.69 19.30 -0.29
N ARG A 261 -5.98 19.70 -1.53
CA ARG A 261 -6.00 21.12 -1.93
C ARG A 261 -6.95 21.95 -1.07
N ALA A 262 -8.19 21.50 -0.86
CA ALA A 262 -9.14 22.23 -0.02
C ALA A 262 -8.66 22.39 1.43
N GLU A 263 -8.03 21.37 2.00
CA GLU A 263 -7.45 21.44 3.35
C GLU A 263 -6.24 22.39 3.40
N ILE A 264 -5.38 22.41 2.37
CA ILE A 264 -4.27 23.38 2.22
C ILE A 264 -4.81 24.83 2.22
N GLU A 265 -5.91 25.10 1.54
CA GLU A 265 -6.48 26.45 1.44
C GLU A 265 -6.97 27.01 2.79
N ALA A 266 -7.34 26.12 3.71
CA ALA A 266 -7.78 26.46 5.07
C ALA A 266 -6.62 26.66 6.07
N MET A 267 -5.37 26.39 5.67
CA MET A 267 -4.20 26.51 6.54
C MET A 267 -3.75 27.97 6.73
N PRO A 268 -2.99 28.28 7.80
CA PRO A 268 -2.30 29.57 7.96
C PRO A 268 -1.45 29.92 6.74
N GLU A 269 -1.31 31.22 6.43
CA GLU A 269 -0.72 31.70 5.17
C GLU A 269 0.67 31.10 4.86
N GLU A 270 1.55 31.02 5.84
CA GLU A 270 2.90 30.49 5.67
C GLU A 270 2.90 28.99 5.35
N VAL A 271 2.17 28.20 6.15
CA VAL A 271 1.97 26.76 5.95
C VAL A 271 1.28 26.47 4.62
N ARG A 272 0.24 27.23 4.29
CA ARG A 272 -0.49 27.15 3.02
C ARG A 272 0.44 27.39 1.83
N ARG A 273 1.35 28.36 1.92
CA ARG A 273 2.30 28.66 0.84
C ARG A 273 3.31 27.54 0.63
N ALA A 274 3.87 26.98 1.71
CA ALA A 274 4.75 25.81 1.66
C ALA A 274 4.02 24.61 1.02
N TRP A 275 2.81 24.30 1.50
CA TRP A 275 2.02 23.21 0.93
C TRP A 275 1.58 23.44 -0.51
N ARG A 276 1.30 24.67 -0.94
CA ARG A 276 1.01 24.97 -2.35
C ARG A 276 2.19 24.66 -3.26
N ARG A 277 3.43 24.85 -2.79
CA ARG A 277 4.64 24.47 -3.56
C ARG A 277 4.77 22.95 -3.65
N VAL A 278 4.62 22.23 -2.54
CA VAL A 278 4.61 20.76 -2.52
C VAL A 278 3.51 20.23 -3.45
N TYR A 279 2.27 20.68 -3.24
CA TYR A 279 1.12 20.27 -4.05
C TYR A 279 1.31 20.60 -5.53
N GLY A 280 1.87 21.77 -5.85
CA GLY A 280 2.21 22.18 -7.21
C GLY A 280 3.19 21.22 -7.86
N ALA A 281 4.31 20.89 -7.19
CA ALA A 281 5.29 19.95 -7.70
C ALA A 281 4.69 18.56 -7.98
N PHE A 282 3.84 18.06 -7.07
CA PHE A 282 3.12 16.80 -7.30
C PHE A 282 2.15 16.94 -8.47
N ARG A 283 1.25 17.93 -8.48
CA ARG A 283 0.31 18.14 -9.58
C ARG A 283 1.00 18.23 -10.94
N ASP A 284 2.12 18.95 -11.02
CA ASP A 284 2.86 19.12 -12.27
C ASP A 284 3.52 17.79 -12.70
N SER A 285 4.09 17.02 -11.75
CA SER A 285 4.58 15.66 -12.04
C SER A 285 3.47 14.70 -12.48
N PHE A 286 2.24 14.93 -12.02
CA PHE A 286 1.05 14.21 -12.43
C PHE A 286 0.40 14.79 -13.70
N GLU A 287 1.12 15.60 -14.47
CA GLU A 287 0.65 16.20 -15.75
C GLU A 287 -0.64 17.02 -15.59
N GLY A 288 -0.84 17.62 -14.41
CA GLY A 288 -2.04 18.38 -14.07
C GLY A 288 -3.22 17.55 -13.57
N ILE A 289 -3.11 16.21 -13.54
CA ILE A 289 -4.20 15.32 -13.13
C ILE A 289 -4.46 15.48 -11.63
N GLU A 290 -5.65 15.97 -11.28
CA GLU A 290 -6.12 16.03 -9.90
C GLU A 290 -7.09 14.89 -9.60
N TYR A 291 -6.79 14.10 -8.57
CA TYR A 291 -7.67 13.00 -8.15
C TYR A 291 -8.72 13.45 -7.14
N ALA A 292 -9.99 13.23 -7.48
CA ALA A 292 -11.18 13.56 -6.68
C ALA A 292 -11.96 12.33 -6.20
#